data_AF-A0A6J4SH18-F1
#
_entry.id   AF-A0A6J4SH18-F1
#
_cell.length_a   1.000
_cell.length_b   1.000
_cell.length_c   1.000
_cell.angle_alpha   90.00
_cell.angle_beta   90.00
_cell.angle_gamma   90.00
#
_symmetry.space_group_name_H-M   'P 1'
#
loop_
_entity.id
_entity.type
_entity.pdbx_description
1 polymer ?
#
loop_
_entity_poly.entity_id
_entity_poly.type
_entity_poly.pdbx_seq_one_letter_code
_entity_poly.pdbx_strand_id
1 'polypeptide(L)' 'MTFAQAATRCWSAAATVLGWRPAEFWQATPAELLASLTVHEAAVDPVAAELLDELRQRFPD' A
#
# COMPACT_ATOMS: atom_id res chain seq x y z
N MET A 1 17.33 7.86 -17.19
CA MET A 1 16.98 8.05 -15.77
C MET A 1 18.20 7.67 -14.96
N THR A 2 18.65 8.51 -14.04
CA THR A 2 19.80 8.19 -13.18
C THR A 2 19.36 7.33 -11.98
N PHE A 3 20.32 6.68 -11.32
CA PHE A 3 20.05 5.97 -10.07
C PHE A 3 19.39 6.89 -9.03
N ALA A 4 19.91 8.11 -8.87
CA ALA A 4 19.36 9.09 -7.93
C ALA A 4 17.88 9.41 -8.22
N GLN A 5 17.53 9.61 -9.50
CA GLN A 5 16.14 9.85 -9.89
C GLN A 5 15.22 8.66 -9.59
N ALA A 6 15.71 7.43 -9.81
CA ALA A 6 14.97 6.20 -9.49
C ALA A 6 14.75 6.06 -7.98
N ALA A 7 15.83 6.22 -7.20
CA ALA A 7 15.80 6.12 -5.75
C ALA A 7 14.86 7.15 -5.12
N THR A 8 14.85 8.41 -5.61
CA THR A 8 13.92 9.44 -5.11
C THR A 8 12.46 9.07 -5.34
N ARG A 9 12.12 8.49 -6.49
CA ARG A 9 10.74 8.05 -6.77
C ARG A 9 10.32 6.93 -5.81
N CYS A 10 11.16 5.91 -5.64
CA CYS A 10 10.87 4.82 -4.72
C CYS A 10 10.80 5.29 -3.25
N TRP A 11 11.72 6.16 -2.83
CA TRP A 11 11.74 6.77 -1.51
C TRP A 11 10.44 7.54 -1.22
N SER A 12 9.94 8.32 -2.18
CA SER A 12 8.69 9.05 -1.98
C SER A 12 7.51 8.14 -1.65
N ALA A 13 7.39 6.99 -2.34
CA ALA A 13 6.34 6.02 -2.07
C ALA A 13 6.55 5.30 -0.73
N ALA A 14 7.78 4.89 -0.42
CA ALA A 14 8.09 4.24 0.86
C ALA A 14 7.82 5.16 2.06
N ALA A 15 8.13 6.45 1.96
CA ALA A 15 7.88 7.42 3.02
C ALA A 15 6.39 7.72 3.21
N THR A 16 5.62 7.89 2.14
CA THR A 16 4.21 8.32 2.23
C THR A 16 3.23 7.16 2.45
N VAL A 17 3.48 6.01 1.82
CA VAL A 17 2.58 4.84 1.87
C VAL A 17 2.93 3.94 3.04
N LEU A 18 4.22 3.66 3.24
CA LEU A 18 4.68 2.70 4.25
C LEU A 18 5.15 3.39 5.55
N GLY A 19 5.31 4.72 5.55
CA GLY A 19 5.80 5.47 6.72
C GLY A 19 7.28 5.20 7.04
N TRP A 20 8.05 4.68 6.08
CA TRP A 20 9.45 4.33 6.31
C TRP A 20 10.31 5.56 6.56
N ARG A 21 11.24 5.45 7.50
CA ARG A 21 12.34 6.40 7.72
C ARG A 21 13.46 6.13 6.71
N PRO A 22 14.37 7.10 6.50
CA PRO A 22 15.44 6.94 5.51
C PRO A 22 16.30 5.69 5.71
N ALA A 23 16.56 5.31 6.96
CA ALA A 23 17.35 4.13 7.29
C ALA A 23 16.68 2.83 6.82
N GLU A 24 15.35 2.72 6.94
CA GLU A 24 14.59 1.53 6.53
C GLU A 24 14.66 1.36 4.99
N PHE A 25 14.53 2.45 4.24
CA PHE A 25 14.67 2.41 2.78
C PHE A 25 16.06 2.01 2.31
N TRP A 26 17.13 2.57 2.91
CA TRP A 26 18.49 2.28 2.47
C TRP A 26 19.01 0.91 2.91
N GLN A 27 18.40 0.31 3.92
CA GLN A 27 18.72 -1.06 4.36
C GLN A 27 17.91 -2.13 3.61
N ALA A 28 16.73 -1.77 3.10
CA ALA A 28 15.92 -2.68 2.31
C ALA A 28 16.58 -3.04 0.98
N THR A 29 16.54 -4.32 0.63
CA THR A 29 16.94 -4.79 -0.68
C THR A 29 15.93 -4.36 -1.75
N PRO A 30 16.33 -4.28 -3.04
CA PRO A 30 15.40 -3.98 -4.12
C PRO A 30 14.20 -4.95 -4.20
N ALA A 31 14.41 -6.22 -3.84
CA ALA A 31 13.35 -7.23 -3.83
C ALA A 31 12.33 -6.98 -2.70
N GLU A 32 12.80 -6.65 -1.50
CA GLU A 32 11.94 -6.30 -0.36
C GLU A 32 11.17 -5.00 -0.62
N LEU A 33 11.82 -4.00 -1.22
CA LEU A 33 11.18 -2.77 -1.63
C LEU A 33 10.06 -3.03 -2.64
N LEU A 34 10.34 -3.85 -3.66
CA LEU A 34 9.32 -4.22 -4.66
C LEU A 34 8.15 -4.96 -4.01
N ALA A 35 8.44 -5.95 -3.16
CA ALA A 35 7.41 -6.72 -2.46
C ALA A 35 6.53 -5.83 -1.58
N SER A 36 7.13 -4.86 -0.88
CA SER A 36 6.42 -3.94 0.02
C SER A 36 5.52 -2.94 -0.72
N LEU A 37 5.88 -2.58 -1.96
CA LEU A 37 5.09 -1.67 -2.80
C LEU A 37 4.08 -2.40 -3.69
N THR A 38 4.17 -3.72 -3.80
CA THR A 38 3.25 -4.50 -4.61
C THR A 38 1.94 -4.70 -3.86
N VAL A 39 0.89 -4.03 -4.32
CA VAL A 39 -0.47 -4.33 -3.90
C VAL A 39 -0.80 -5.72 -4.43
N HIS A 40 -0.93 -6.68 -3.52
CA HIS A 40 -1.51 -7.96 -3.88
C HIS A 40 -3.00 -7.67 -4.10
N GLU A 41 -3.50 -7.93 -5.31
CA GLU A 41 -4.93 -8.17 -5.49
C GLU A 41 -5.26 -9.42 -4.68
N ALA A 42 -5.56 -9.24 -3.40
CA ALA A 42 -6.44 -10.16 -2.74
C ALA A 42 -7.72 -10.12 -3.56
N ALA A 43 -8.17 -11.28 -4.04
CA ALA A 43 -9.51 -11.42 -4.57
C ALA A 43 -10.48 -11.13 -3.43
N VAL A 44 -10.72 -9.85 -3.18
CA VAL A 44 -11.77 -9.38 -2.31
C VAL A 44 -13.01 -9.43 -3.18
N ASP A 45 -13.82 -10.45 -2.97
CA ASP A 45 -15.14 -10.47 -3.56
C ASP A 45 -15.84 -9.15 -3.19
N PRO A 46 -16.39 -8.43 -4.16
CA PRO A 46 -17.13 -7.21 -3.86
C PRO A 46 -18.22 -7.54 -2.83
N VAL A 47 -18.30 -6.71 -1.78
CA VAL A 47 -19.34 -6.85 -0.75
C VAL A 47 -20.70 -6.87 -1.44
N ALA A 48 -21.49 -7.91 -1.17
CA ALA A 48 -22.85 -8.03 -1.69
C ALA A 48 -23.69 -6.82 -1.24
N ALA A 49 -24.47 -6.26 -2.16
CA ALA A 49 -25.27 -5.05 -1.89
C ALA A 49 -26.23 -5.27 -0.71
N GLU A 50 -26.75 -6.49 -0.58
CA GLU A 50 -27.65 -6.90 0.49
C GLU A 50 -26.98 -6.84 1.86
N LEU A 51 -25.71 -7.28 1.96
CA LEU A 51 -24.93 -7.19 3.19
C LEU A 51 -24.65 -5.73 3.58
N LEU A 52 -24.42 -4.86 2.59
CA LEU A 52 -24.20 -3.44 2.82
C LEU A 52 -25.47 -2.77 3.36
N ASP A 53 -26.64 -3.11 2.81
CA ASP A 53 -27.94 -2.60 3.28
C ASP A 53 -28.29 -3.10 4.69
N GLU A 54 -28.04 -4.37 4.99
CA GLU A 54 -28.21 -4.90 6.36
C GLU A 54 -27.33 -4.17 7.38
N LEU A 55 -26.06 -3.91 7.05
CA LEU A 55 -25.14 -3.19 7.93
C LEU A 55 -25.60 -1.75 8.17
N ARG A 56 -26.08 -1.05 7.14
CA ARG A 56 -26.64 0.31 7.24
C ARG A 56 -27.87 0.37 8.14
N GLN A 57 -28.74 -0.65 8.08
CA GLN A 57 -29.93 -0.73 8.96
C GLN A 57 -29.56 -1.08 10.40
N ARG A 58 -28.55 -1.94 10.59
CA ARG A 58 -28.11 -2.42 11.92
C ARG A 58 -27.37 -1.33 12.71
N PHE A 59 -26.63 -0.47 12.03
CA PHE A 59 -25.84 0.61 12.63
C PHE A 59 -26.23 1.97 12.03
N PRO A 60 -27.41 2.52 12.39
CA PRO A 60 -27.71 3.91 12.08
C PRO A 60 -26.77 4.81 12.91
N ASP A 61 -26.12 5.77 12.27
CA ASP A 61 -25.28 6.81 12.91
C ASP A 61 -26.04 7.56 14.02
#